data_AF-V5I6K5-F1
#
_entry.id   AF-V5I6K5-F1
#
_cell.length_a   1.000
_cell.length_b   1.000
_cell.length_c   1.000
_cell.angle_alpha   90.00
_cell.angle_beta   90.00
_cell.angle_gamma   90.00
#
_symmetry.space_group_name_H-M   'P 1'
#
loop_
_entity.id
_entity.type
_entity.pdbx_description
1 polymer ?
#
loop_
_entity_poly.entity_id
_entity_poly.type
_entity_poly.pdbx_seq_one_letter_code
_entity_poly.pdbx_strand_id
1 'polypeptide(L)'
;MSSFDEKQATSLLKEYPIQFVNYNKHQLSRVYPAGTRFDSSNFMPQVFWNAGCQLVALNYQTLDLAMQLNLGIFEYNFRSGYLLKPEFMRRTDRRFYPFAESTVDGIIAGTVKITVISGQFLTDKRVGTYVEVEMYGLPADTVRKRFKTKVVPNNGINPVYDEEPFVFKKVVLPELASIRIVAYEESGKFIGHRILPVVGLCPGYRHVNLRTEIG
;
A
#
# COMPACT_ATOMS: atom_id res chain seq x y z
N MET A 1 -3.98 -24.70 -10.42
CA MET A 1 -3.28 -23.71 -9.57
C MET A 1 -1.79 -23.87 -9.82
N SER A 2 -1.03 -22.79 -9.70
CA SER A 2 0.41 -22.82 -9.92
C SER A 2 1.13 -22.01 -8.83
N SER A 3 2.32 -22.46 -8.45
CA SER A 3 3.21 -21.74 -7.53
C SER A 3 4.42 -21.22 -8.30
N PHE A 4 4.74 -19.94 -8.12
CA PHE A 4 5.79 -19.24 -8.83
C PHE A 4 6.74 -18.60 -7.81
N ASP A 5 8.04 -18.71 -8.02
CA ASP A 5 8.97 -17.81 -7.33
C ASP A 5 8.78 -16.37 -7.87
N GLU A 6 9.20 -15.36 -7.09
CA GLU A 6 8.97 -13.95 -7.45
C GLU A 6 9.58 -13.57 -8.82
N LYS A 7 10.69 -14.20 -9.25
CA LYS A 7 11.34 -13.87 -10.53
C LYS A 7 10.50 -14.40 -11.69
N GLN A 8 10.04 -15.65 -11.60
CA GLN A 8 9.15 -16.23 -12.60
C GLN A 8 7.83 -15.45 -12.69
N ALA A 9 7.20 -15.14 -11.56
CA ALA A 9 5.97 -14.35 -11.53
C ALA A 9 6.17 -12.94 -12.11
N THR A 10 7.33 -12.33 -11.86
CA THR A 10 7.70 -11.03 -12.44
C THR A 10 7.87 -11.11 -13.95
N SER A 11 8.48 -12.19 -14.48
CA SER A 11 8.61 -12.40 -15.94
C SER A 11 7.24 -12.50 -16.60
N LEU A 12 6.35 -13.33 -16.04
CA LEU A 12 4.98 -13.48 -16.52
C LEU A 12 4.20 -12.16 -16.50
N LEU A 13 4.36 -11.37 -15.43
CA LEU A 13 3.71 -10.08 -15.32
C LEU A 13 4.24 -9.06 -16.35
N LYS A 14 5.54 -9.12 -16.70
CA LYS A 14 6.13 -8.23 -17.71
C LYS A 14 5.76 -8.62 -19.13
N GLU A 15 5.85 -9.90 -19.46
CA GLU A 15 5.66 -10.41 -20.82
C GLU A 15 4.18 -10.59 -21.18
N TYR A 16 3.37 -11.08 -20.23
CA TYR A 16 1.98 -11.46 -20.45
C TYR A 16 1.01 -10.91 -19.37
N PRO A 17 1.02 -9.59 -19.07
CA PRO A 17 0.27 -9.02 -17.96
C PRO A 17 -1.24 -9.28 -18.01
N ILE A 18 -1.84 -9.11 -19.20
CA ILE A 18 -3.30 -9.27 -19.39
C ILE A 18 -3.68 -10.75 -19.24
N GLN A 19 -2.87 -11.64 -19.81
CA GLN A 19 -3.06 -13.08 -19.72
C GLN A 19 -2.92 -13.56 -18.28
N PHE A 20 -1.98 -12.99 -17.52
CA PHE A 20 -1.79 -13.37 -16.12
C PHE A 20 -2.98 -12.93 -15.24
N VAL A 21 -3.52 -11.74 -15.46
CA VAL A 21 -4.77 -11.30 -14.82
C VAL A 21 -5.93 -12.23 -15.19
N ASN A 22 -6.07 -12.59 -16.47
CA ASN A 22 -7.14 -13.48 -16.92
C ASN A 22 -7.00 -14.90 -16.37
N TYR A 23 -5.78 -15.42 -16.26
CA TYR A 23 -5.49 -16.69 -15.59
C TYR A 23 -6.02 -16.67 -14.14
N ASN A 24 -5.75 -15.58 -13.42
CA ASN A 24 -6.16 -15.40 -12.03
C ASN A 24 -7.67 -15.19 -11.82
N LYS A 25 -8.48 -15.13 -12.88
CA LYS A 25 -9.95 -15.17 -12.77
C LYS A 25 -10.49 -16.57 -12.54
N HIS A 26 -9.77 -17.58 -13.03
CA HIS A 26 -10.23 -18.98 -13.05
C HIS A 26 -9.36 -19.91 -12.20
N GLN A 27 -8.09 -19.54 -11.99
CA GLN A 27 -7.13 -20.36 -11.26
C GLN A 27 -6.43 -19.55 -10.16
N LEU A 28 -5.88 -20.28 -9.19
CA LEU A 28 -5.08 -19.70 -8.11
C LEU A 28 -3.60 -19.64 -8.48
N SER A 29 -2.98 -18.48 -8.26
CA SER A 29 -1.54 -18.28 -8.29
C SER A 29 -1.00 -18.07 -6.88
N ARG A 30 0.01 -18.85 -6.51
CA ARG A 30 0.85 -18.60 -5.34
C ARG A 30 2.17 -17.98 -5.78
N VAL A 31 2.57 -16.89 -5.14
CA VAL A 31 3.87 -16.24 -5.36
C VAL A 31 4.65 -16.28 -4.04
N TYR A 32 5.94 -16.63 -4.09
CA TYR A 32 6.79 -16.69 -2.90
C TYR A 32 8.18 -16.06 -3.14
N PRO A 33 8.88 -15.62 -2.08
CA PRO A 33 10.15 -14.91 -2.21
C PRO A 33 11.23 -15.81 -2.85
N ALA A 34 12.12 -15.23 -3.67
CA ALA A 34 13.21 -16.00 -4.26
C ALA A 34 14.19 -16.46 -3.18
N GLY A 35 14.81 -17.63 -3.40
CA GLY A 35 15.82 -18.19 -2.50
C GLY A 35 17.07 -17.30 -2.31
N THR A 36 17.26 -16.27 -3.13
CA THR A 36 18.33 -15.27 -2.98
C THR A 36 18.10 -14.29 -1.82
N ARG A 37 16.91 -14.27 -1.22
CA ARG A 37 16.58 -13.43 -0.04
C ARG A 37 16.95 -14.15 1.25
N PHE A 38 18.25 -14.36 1.45
CA PHE A 38 18.78 -15.09 2.60
C PHE A 38 18.47 -14.40 3.95
N ASP A 39 18.27 -13.09 3.92
CA ASP A 39 17.89 -12.26 5.07
C ASP A 39 16.38 -12.31 5.40
N SER A 40 15.61 -13.14 4.71
CA SER A 40 14.14 -13.19 4.81
C SER A 40 13.44 -11.87 4.46
N SER A 41 14.06 -10.98 3.68
CA SER A 41 13.39 -9.78 3.15
C SER A 41 12.15 -10.13 2.33
N ASN A 42 11.20 -9.22 2.24
CA ASN A 42 10.00 -9.39 1.42
C ASN A 42 10.08 -8.62 0.09
N PHE A 43 9.36 -9.12 -0.90
CA PHE A 43 9.00 -8.37 -2.10
C PHE A 43 7.73 -7.56 -1.86
N MET A 44 7.46 -6.56 -2.70
CA MET A 44 6.24 -5.77 -2.58
C MET A 44 5.01 -6.57 -3.05
N PRO A 45 4.06 -6.93 -2.17
CA PRO A 45 2.93 -7.80 -2.53
C PRO A 45 1.97 -7.15 -3.52
N GLN A 46 1.84 -5.81 -3.47
CA GLN A 46 1.00 -5.02 -4.37
C GLN A 46 1.27 -5.33 -5.85
N VAL A 47 2.54 -5.61 -6.22
CA VAL A 47 2.92 -5.95 -7.60
C VAL A 47 2.13 -7.15 -8.12
N PHE A 48 1.93 -8.18 -7.29
CA PHE A 48 1.24 -9.41 -7.67
C PHE A 48 -0.26 -9.35 -7.39
N TRP A 49 -0.71 -8.55 -6.41
CA TRP A 49 -2.13 -8.24 -6.25
C TRP A 49 -2.68 -7.48 -7.47
N ASN A 50 -1.90 -6.58 -8.08
CA ASN A 50 -2.26 -5.90 -9.33
C ASN A 50 -2.47 -6.89 -10.49
N ALA A 51 -1.81 -8.06 -10.46
CA ALA A 51 -1.99 -9.15 -11.41
C ALA A 51 -3.13 -10.12 -11.01
N GLY A 52 -3.76 -9.90 -9.86
CA GLY A 52 -4.84 -10.73 -9.33
C GLY A 52 -4.42 -12.02 -8.64
N CYS A 53 -3.12 -12.20 -8.36
CA CYS A 53 -2.59 -13.33 -7.62
C CYS A 53 -3.18 -13.34 -6.20
N GLN A 54 -3.62 -14.51 -5.75
CA GLN A 54 -4.38 -14.67 -4.52
C GLN A 54 -3.49 -15.03 -3.32
N LEU A 55 -2.50 -15.89 -3.54
CA LEU A 55 -1.64 -16.43 -2.48
C LEU A 55 -0.24 -15.79 -2.56
N VAL A 56 -0.16 -14.50 -2.25
CA VAL A 56 1.10 -13.75 -2.29
C VAL A 56 1.82 -13.91 -0.94
N ALA A 57 2.65 -14.96 -0.84
CA ALA A 57 3.29 -15.37 0.40
C ALA A 57 4.47 -14.47 0.75
N LEU A 58 4.54 -14.08 2.02
CA LEU A 58 5.58 -13.22 2.59
C LEU A 58 6.20 -13.88 3.84
N ASN A 59 7.40 -13.43 4.20
CA ASN A 59 8.15 -13.80 5.40
C ASN A 59 7.65 -12.99 6.60
N TYR A 60 6.77 -13.57 7.42
CA TYR A 60 6.15 -12.92 8.58
C TYR A 60 7.14 -12.52 9.69
N GLN A 61 8.29 -13.18 9.76
CA GLN A 61 9.37 -12.86 10.68
C GLN A 61 10.04 -11.50 10.39
N THR A 62 9.84 -10.94 9.19
CA THR A 62 10.44 -9.67 8.75
C THR A 62 9.35 -8.62 8.60
N LEU A 63 9.23 -7.71 9.56
CA LEU A 63 8.22 -6.64 9.59
C LEU A 63 8.62 -5.42 8.74
N ASP A 64 9.14 -5.67 7.54
CA ASP A 64 9.45 -4.62 6.58
C ASP A 64 8.19 -3.98 5.99
N LEU A 65 8.36 -2.99 5.12
CA LEU A 65 7.26 -2.26 4.48
C LEU A 65 6.23 -3.19 3.81
N ALA A 66 6.68 -4.27 3.18
CA ALA A 66 5.81 -5.21 2.50
C ALA A 66 4.91 -5.96 3.49
N MET A 67 5.49 -6.41 4.61
CA MET A 67 4.72 -7.05 5.68
C MET A 67 3.76 -6.06 6.36
N GLN A 68 4.21 -4.84 6.62
CA GLN A 68 3.37 -3.75 7.13
C GLN A 68 2.12 -3.56 6.26
N LEU A 69 2.31 -3.43 4.94
CA LEU A 69 1.19 -3.33 3.97
C LEU A 69 0.25 -4.53 4.03
N ASN A 70 0.80 -5.74 4.10
CA ASN A 70 0.01 -6.96 4.21
C ASN A 70 -0.85 -6.98 5.47
N LEU A 71 -0.26 -6.74 6.64
CA LEU A 71 -1.00 -6.72 7.91
C LEU A 71 -2.07 -5.62 7.94
N GLY A 72 -1.74 -4.43 7.44
CA GLY A 72 -2.66 -3.30 7.42
C GLY A 72 -3.86 -3.49 6.49
N ILE A 73 -3.66 -4.06 5.30
CA ILE A 73 -4.77 -4.32 4.36
C ILE A 73 -5.65 -5.48 4.84
N PHE A 74 -5.07 -6.55 5.38
CA PHE A 74 -5.85 -7.69 5.90
C PHE A 74 -6.47 -7.46 7.28
N GLU A 75 -6.29 -6.28 7.90
CA GLU A 75 -7.12 -5.86 9.04
C GLU A 75 -8.61 -5.73 8.62
N TYR A 76 -8.83 -5.37 7.35
CA TYR A 76 -10.16 -5.17 6.78
C TYR A 76 -10.88 -6.50 6.50
N ASN A 77 -12.19 -6.41 6.26
CA ASN A 77 -13.07 -7.58 6.17
C ASN A 77 -12.98 -8.48 7.41
N PHE A 78 -13.11 -7.86 8.58
CA PHE A 78 -13.15 -8.51 9.89
C PHE A 78 -11.97 -9.43 10.20
N ARG A 79 -10.76 -9.10 9.68
CA ARG A 79 -9.54 -9.90 9.88
C ARG A 79 -9.68 -11.37 9.45
N SER A 80 -10.55 -11.64 8.47
CA SER A 80 -10.80 -13.00 7.98
C SER A 80 -9.62 -13.58 7.18
N GLY A 81 -8.68 -12.73 6.75
CA GLY A 81 -7.61 -13.12 5.83
C GLY A 81 -8.04 -13.19 4.36
N TYR A 82 -9.28 -12.80 4.04
CA TYR A 82 -9.80 -12.77 2.67
C TYR A 82 -10.31 -11.37 2.31
N LEU A 83 -9.95 -10.90 1.11
CA LEU A 83 -10.47 -9.66 0.53
C LEU A 83 -10.97 -9.94 -0.88
N LEU A 84 -12.18 -9.46 -1.18
CA LEU A 84 -12.76 -9.64 -2.50
C LEU A 84 -12.02 -8.77 -3.52
N LYS A 85 -11.52 -9.37 -4.59
CA LYS A 85 -10.90 -8.62 -5.69
C LYS A 85 -11.91 -7.67 -6.36
N PRO A 86 -11.47 -6.52 -6.89
CA PRO A 86 -12.32 -5.62 -7.66
C PRO A 86 -13.04 -6.32 -8.81
N GLU A 87 -14.21 -5.81 -9.21
CA GLU A 87 -15.10 -6.48 -10.18
C GLU A 87 -14.42 -6.76 -11.52
N PHE A 88 -13.68 -5.79 -12.07
CA PHE A 88 -12.97 -5.92 -13.36
C PHE A 88 -11.86 -6.98 -13.34
N MET A 89 -11.35 -7.36 -12.16
CA MET A 89 -10.39 -8.46 -11.99
C MET A 89 -11.05 -9.83 -11.85
N ARG A 90 -12.39 -9.89 -11.81
CA ARG A 90 -13.17 -11.12 -11.67
C ARG A 90 -14.00 -11.43 -12.92
N ARG A 91 -14.49 -10.40 -13.61
CA ARG A 91 -15.32 -10.51 -14.81
C ARG A 91 -14.56 -11.07 -16.02
N THR A 92 -15.12 -12.09 -16.66
CA THR A 92 -14.51 -12.77 -17.81
C THR A 92 -14.60 -11.95 -19.11
N ASP A 93 -15.62 -11.12 -19.22
CA ASP A 93 -15.90 -10.24 -20.35
C ASP A 93 -15.08 -8.94 -20.35
N ARG A 94 -14.39 -8.62 -19.25
CA ARG A 94 -13.55 -7.43 -19.11
C ARG A 94 -12.07 -7.78 -19.27
N ARG A 95 -11.32 -6.97 -20.03
CA ARG A 95 -9.85 -7.03 -20.07
C ARG A 95 -9.28 -5.94 -19.18
N PHE A 96 -8.24 -6.28 -18.42
CA PHE A 96 -7.56 -5.34 -17.53
C PHE A 96 -6.05 -5.39 -17.80
N TYR A 97 -5.45 -4.21 -17.97
CA TYR A 97 -4.02 -4.03 -18.12
C TYR A 97 -3.46 -3.40 -16.84
N PRO A 98 -2.66 -4.14 -16.03
CA PRO A 98 -2.18 -3.68 -14.72
C PRO A 98 -1.17 -2.53 -14.77
N PHE A 99 -0.69 -2.14 -15.96
CA PHE A 99 0.20 -0.99 -16.16
C PHE A 99 -0.51 0.18 -16.86
N ALA A 100 -1.86 0.21 -16.83
CA ALA A 100 -2.61 1.33 -17.39
C ALA A 100 -2.28 2.65 -16.66
N GLU A 101 -1.92 3.68 -17.43
CA GLU A 101 -1.68 5.06 -16.94
C GLU A 101 -2.90 5.98 -17.13
N SER A 102 -3.81 5.57 -18.02
CA SER A 102 -5.09 6.22 -18.27
C SER A 102 -6.22 5.57 -17.47
N THR A 103 -7.33 6.30 -17.36
CA THR A 103 -8.55 5.75 -16.73
C THR A 103 -8.99 4.51 -17.48
N VAL A 104 -9.25 3.42 -16.75
CA VAL A 104 -9.78 2.19 -17.33
C VAL A 104 -11.27 2.39 -17.59
N ASP A 105 -11.76 1.93 -18.75
CA ASP A 105 -13.17 2.04 -19.09
C ASP A 105 -14.08 1.44 -18.00
N GLY A 106 -15.09 2.21 -17.57
CA GLY A 106 -15.98 1.86 -16.47
C GLY A 106 -15.43 2.09 -15.05
N ILE A 107 -14.21 2.64 -14.90
CA ILE A 107 -13.61 2.93 -13.59
C ILE A 107 -13.53 4.44 -13.37
N ILE A 108 -14.11 4.91 -12.27
CA ILE A 108 -14.05 6.32 -11.86
C ILE A 108 -12.73 6.57 -11.14
N ALA A 109 -11.82 7.27 -11.80
CA ALA A 109 -10.59 7.73 -11.16
C ALA A 109 -10.89 8.78 -10.08
N GLY A 110 -10.12 8.77 -9.01
CA GLY A 110 -10.28 9.66 -7.87
C GLY A 110 -9.14 10.66 -7.73
N THR A 111 -9.39 11.72 -6.95
CA THR A 111 -8.34 12.60 -6.41
C THR A 111 -8.34 12.45 -4.90
N VAL A 112 -7.17 12.23 -4.31
CA VAL A 112 -7.01 12.21 -2.85
C VAL A 112 -6.11 13.38 -2.43
N LYS A 113 -6.58 14.15 -1.45
CA LYS A 113 -5.83 15.23 -0.81
C LYS A 113 -5.67 14.91 0.67
N ILE A 114 -4.44 14.90 1.16
CA ILE A 114 -4.14 14.66 2.58
C ILE A 114 -3.37 15.85 3.12
N THR A 115 -3.96 16.53 4.10
CA THR A 115 -3.27 17.56 4.88
C THR A 115 -2.88 16.96 6.22
N VAL A 116 -1.58 16.90 6.50
CA VAL A 116 -1.09 16.50 7.82
C VAL A 116 -1.05 17.74 8.70
N ILE A 117 -1.98 17.84 9.65
CA ILE A 117 -2.14 19.03 10.49
C ILE A 117 -1.20 18.97 11.69
N SER A 118 -1.29 17.90 12.48
CA SER A 118 -0.55 17.74 13.74
C SER A 118 -0.40 16.26 14.12
N GLY A 119 0.38 15.98 15.16
CA GLY A 119 0.45 14.69 15.85
C GLY A 119 0.20 14.85 17.35
N GLN A 120 -0.12 13.75 18.02
CA GLN A 120 -0.29 13.69 19.48
C GLN A 120 0.42 12.45 20.05
N PHE A 121 1.17 12.63 21.14
CA PHE A 121 1.85 11.57 21.87
C PHE A 121 2.67 10.63 20.97
N LEU A 122 3.42 11.18 20.01
CA LEU A 122 4.20 10.40 19.06
C LEU A 122 5.40 9.72 19.73
N THR A 123 6.07 10.42 20.66
CA THR A 123 7.21 9.90 21.40
C THR A 123 7.34 10.58 22.75
N ASP A 124 7.83 9.84 23.73
CA ASP A 124 8.20 10.32 25.06
C ASP A 124 9.52 11.10 25.06
N LYS A 125 10.28 11.02 23.97
CA LYS A 125 11.55 11.73 23.80
C LYS A 125 11.35 13.14 23.28
N ARG A 126 12.25 14.03 23.68
CA ARG A 126 12.33 15.39 23.14
C ARG A 126 13.18 15.41 21.87
N VAL A 127 12.63 14.88 20.78
CA VAL A 127 13.28 14.79 19.45
C VAL A 127 12.40 15.43 18.38
N GLY A 128 12.99 15.73 17.23
CA GLY A 128 12.22 16.14 16.06
C GLY A 128 11.39 15.00 15.48
N THR A 129 10.21 15.31 14.92
CA THR A 129 9.36 14.32 14.22
C THR A 129 8.90 14.84 12.86
N TYR A 130 8.64 13.92 11.94
CA TYR A 130 8.00 14.21 10.65
C TYR A 130 7.08 13.07 10.22
N VAL A 131 6.18 13.36 9.29
CA VAL A 131 5.23 12.40 8.73
C VAL A 131 5.47 12.25 7.23
N GLU A 132 5.45 11.03 6.73
CA GLU A 132 5.38 10.73 5.30
C GLU A 132 4.02 10.14 4.94
N VAL A 133 3.57 10.45 3.72
CA VAL A 133 2.32 9.92 3.17
C VAL A 133 2.61 9.28 1.82
N GLU A 134 2.36 7.98 1.72
CA GLU A 134 2.62 7.17 0.53
C GLU A 134 1.32 6.56 0.01
N MET A 135 1.31 6.20 -1.27
CA MET A 135 0.23 5.44 -1.88
C MET A 135 0.78 4.20 -2.57
N TYR A 136 0.12 3.06 -2.39
CA TYR A 136 0.44 1.78 -2.98
C TYR A 136 -0.79 1.25 -3.72
N GLY A 137 -0.63 0.95 -5.01
CA GLY A 137 -1.72 0.50 -5.87
C GLY A 137 -1.15 0.01 -7.19
N LEU A 138 -1.78 0.40 -8.31
CA LEU A 138 -1.15 0.24 -9.62
C LEU A 138 0.19 0.99 -9.70
N PRO A 139 1.08 0.63 -10.64
CA PRO A 139 2.31 1.38 -10.88
C PRO A 139 2.06 2.87 -11.11
N ALA A 140 0.99 3.22 -11.84
CA ALA A 140 0.59 4.61 -12.09
C ALA A 140 0.08 5.36 -10.84
N ASP A 141 -0.45 4.62 -9.85
CA ASP A 141 -1.00 5.19 -8.61
C ASP A 141 0.02 5.21 -7.47
N THR A 142 1.08 4.41 -7.59
CA THR A 142 2.06 4.22 -6.53
C THR A 142 2.97 5.45 -6.41
N VAL A 143 2.95 6.07 -5.24
CA VAL A 143 3.78 7.23 -4.92
C VAL A 143 4.47 6.98 -3.58
N ARG A 144 5.80 6.96 -3.60
CA ARG A 144 6.64 6.68 -2.43
C ARG A 144 7.67 7.78 -2.24
N LYS A 145 8.05 8.06 -0.99
CA LYS A 145 9.10 9.03 -0.62
C LYS A 145 8.97 10.44 -1.25
N ARG A 146 7.76 10.82 -1.68
CA ARG A 146 7.49 12.12 -2.33
C ARG A 146 6.89 13.12 -1.36
N PHE A 147 5.94 12.67 -0.54
CA PHE A 147 5.20 13.52 0.37
C PHE A 147 5.71 13.30 1.79
N LYS A 148 6.37 14.32 2.31
CA LYS A 148 7.00 14.35 3.62
C LYS A 148 6.80 15.74 4.20
N THR A 149 6.38 15.81 5.45
CA THR A 149 6.28 17.09 6.15
C THR A 149 7.66 17.61 6.53
N LYS A 150 7.75 18.89 6.88
CA LYS A 150 8.87 19.41 7.66
C LYS A 150 9.03 18.64 8.97
N VAL A 151 10.24 18.72 9.51
CA VAL A 151 10.54 18.24 10.85
C VAL A 151 10.11 19.30 11.85
N VAL A 152 9.32 18.92 12.86
CA VAL A 152 9.03 19.76 14.01
C VAL A 152 10.00 19.37 15.12
N PRO A 153 11.01 20.20 15.44
CA PRO A 153 12.08 19.83 16.37
C PRO A 153 11.58 19.83 17.82
N ASN A 154 12.17 18.97 18.66
CA ASN A 154 12.02 18.97 20.11
C ASN A 154 10.57 18.92 20.63
N ASN A 155 9.64 18.36 19.85
CA ASN A 155 8.23 18.23 20.22
C ASN A 155 7.66 16.87 19.75
N GLY A 156 7.71 15.88 20.66
CA GLY A 156 7.11 14.57 20.46
C GLY A 156 5.66 14.44 20.95
N ILE A 157 5.15 15.42 21.69
CA ILE A 157 3.85 15.31 22.40
C ILE A 157 2.72 15.91 21.58
N ASN A 158 2.92 17.07 20.95
CA ASN A 158 1.88 17.75 20.19
C ASN A 158 2.44 18.58 19.01
N PRO A 159 3.28 18.00 18.12
CA PRO A 159 3.83 18.73 16.98
C PRO A 159 2.71 19.18 16.03
N VAL A 160 2.81 20.42 15.54
CA VAL A 160 1.94 20.97 14.49
C VAL A 160 2.76 21.12 13.22
N TYR A 161 2.36 20.40 12.18
CA TYR A 161 3.01 20.44 10.86
C TYR A 161 2.37 21.54 10.01
N ASP A 162 1.03 21.54 9.92
CA ASP A 162 0.17 22.51 9.23
C ASP A 162 0.73 22.96 7.88
N GLU A 163 0.82 22.02 6.95
CA GLU A 163 1.36 22.22 5.61
C GLU A 163 0.29 22.13 4.52
N GLU A 164 0.65 22.57 3.32
CA GLU A 164 -0.17 22.39 2.11
C GLU A 164 -0.54 20.90 1.89
N PRO A 165 -1.74 20.61 1.36
CA PRO A 165 -2.18 19.25 1.13
C PRO A 165 -1.25 18.50 0.17
N PHE A 166 -0.93 17.26 0.53
CA PHE A 166 -0.37 16.28 -0.38
C PHE A 166 -1.45 15.82 -1.36
N VAL A 167 -1.24 16.08 -2.66
CA VAL A 167 -2.25 15.85 -3.70
C VAL A 167 -1.89 14.67 -4.59
N PHE A 168 -2.63 13.58 -4.46
CA PHE A 168 -2.68 12.48 -5.41
C PHE A 168 -3.71 12.84 -6.49
N LYS A 169 -3.26 13.59 -7.51
CA LYS A 169 -4.14 14.22 -8.52
C LYS A 169 -5.03 13.22 -9.25
N LYS A 170 -4.48 12.06 -9.59
CA LYS A 170 -5.15 11.01 -10.36
C LYS A 170 -4.81 9.66 -9.77
N VAL A 171 -5.79 9.05 -9.11
CA VAL A 171 -5.77 7.65 -8.67
C VAL A 171 -6.59 6.89 -9.71
N VAL A 172 -5.90 6.23 -10.64
CA VAL A 172 -6.46 5.46 -11.75
C VAL A 172 -7.36 4.35 -11.23
N LEU A 173 -6.95 3.66 -10.16
CA LEU A 173 -7.67 2.51 -9.64
C LEU A 173 -7.81 2.54 -8.11
N PRO A 174 -8.75 3.34 -7.57
CA PRO A 174 -8.94 3.49 -6.13
C PRO A 174 -9.20 2.16 -5.39
N GLU A 175 -9.90 1.21 -6.02
CA GLU A 175 -10.22 -0.10 -5.41
C GLU A 175 -8.99 -0.98 -5.12
N LEU A 176 -7.85 -0.73 -5.78
CA LEU A 176 -6.58 -1.41 -5.48
C LEU A 176 -5.59 -0.52 -4.69
N ALA A 177 -5.92 0.75 -4.51
CA ALA A 177 -5.03 1.71 -3.89
C ALA A 177 -5.22 1.74 -2.37
N SER A 178 -4.11 1.87 -1.66
CA SER A 178 -4.04 2.09 -0.23
C SER A 178 -3.07 3.22 0.08
N ILE A 179 -3.37 3.97 1.14
CA ILE A 179 -2.55 5.06 1.66
C ILE A 179 -1.81 4.54 2.88
N ARG A 180 -0.54 4.89 2.99
CA ARG A 180 0.27 4.65 4.17
C ARG A 180 0.69 5.99 4.76
N ILE A 181 0.19 6.31 5.93
CA ILE A 181 0.64 7.46 6.73
C ILE A 181 1.64 6.91 7.74
N VAL A 182 2.85 7.48 7.83
CA VAL A 182 3.89 7.00 8.73
C VAL A 182 4.59 8.17 9.42
N ALA A 183 4.82 8.04 10.72
CA ALA A 183 5.58 8.99 11.51
C ALA A 183 6.98 8.45 11.81
N TYR A 184 7.96 9.35 11.79
CA TYR A 184 9.36 9.09 12.08
C TYR A 184 9.91 10.14 13.04
N GLU A 185 10.91 9.73 13.84
CA GLU A 185 11.85 10.67 14.46
C GLU A 185 12.75 11.28 13.37
N GLU A 186 13.31 12.46 13.62
CA GLU A 186 14.25 13.15 12.71
C GLU A 186 15.48 12.30 12.35
N SER A 187 15.86 11.38 13.24
CA SER A 187 16.91 10.36 13.04
C SER A 187 16.57 9.33 11.96
N GLY A 188 15.31 9.29 11.50
CA GLY A 188 14.77 8.25 10.62
C GLY A 188 14.21 7.04 11.36
N LYS A 189 14.25 7.03 12.70
CA LYS A 189 13.66 5.96 13.50
C LYS A 189 12.13 5.93 13.33
N PHE A 190 11.59 4.75 13.06
CA PHE A 190 10.16 4.52 12.96
C PHE A 190 9.45 4.79 14.30
N ILE A 191 8.32 5.48 14.24
CA ILE A 191 7.43 5.69 15.38
C ILE A 191 6.17 4.82 15.25
N GLY A 192 5.50 4.93 14.10
CA GLY A 192 4.24 4.25 13.87
C GLY A 192 3.67 4.57 12.50
N HIS A 193 2.74 3.74 12.02
CA HIS A 193 2.07 3.93 10.73
C HIS A 193 0.58 3.64 10.79
N ARG A 194 -0.14 4.01 9.74
CA ARG A 194 -1.48 3.52 9.46
C ARG A 194 -1.62 3.27 7.97
N ILE A 195 -2.23 2.14 7.63
CA ILE A 195 -2.60 1.79 6.25
C ILE A 195 -4.11 1.91 6.12
N LEU A 196 -4.56 2.60 5.07
CA LEU A 196 -5.95 2.93 4.81
C LEU A 196 -6.26 2.67 3.33
N PRO A 197 -7.13 1.71 2.97
CA PRO A 197 -7.62 1.58 1.61
C PRO A 197 -8.25 2.90 1.15
N VAL A 198 -8.02 3.29 -0.10
CA VAL A 198 -8.59 4.54 -0.65
C VAL A 198 -10.12 4.45 -0.67
N VAL A 199 -10.65 3.29 -1.06
CA VAL A 199 -12.08 3.01 -0.93
C VAL A 199 -12.46 2.87 0.54
N GLY A 200 -13.45 3.67 0.96
CA GLY A 200 -13.91 3.72 2.35
C GLY A 200 -13.26 4.82 3.20
N LEU A 201 -12.37 5.64 2.63
CA LEU A 201 -11.91 6.85 3.31
C LEU A 201 -13.08 7.80 3.58
N CYS A 202 -13.20 8.24 4.84
CA CYS A 202 -14.14 9.27 5.24
C CYS A 202 -13.46 10.65 5.17
N PRO A 203 -13.89 11.56 4.28
CA PRO A 203 -13.29 12.88 4.16
C PRO A 203 -13.51 13.75 5.41
N GLY A 204 -12.84 14.90 5.44
CA GLY A 204 -12.86 15.88 6.53
C GLY A 204 -11.76 15.63 7.56
N TYR A 205 -11.86 16.34 8.69
CA TYR A 205 -10.91 16.20 9.80
C TYR A 205 -11.08 14.85 10.51
N ARG A 206 -9.98 14.11 10.65
CA ARG A 206 -9.96 12.79 11.29
C ARG A 206 -8.70 12.64 12.12
N HIS A 207 -8.84 12.04 13.30
CA HIS A 207 -7.69 11.48 14.01
C HIS A 207 -7.34 10.13 13.40
N VAL A 208 -6.04 9.89 13.20
CA VAL A 208 -5.51 8.64 12.67
C VAL A 208 -4.61 8.03 13.74
N ASN A 209 -5.12 7.00 14.42
CA ASN A 209 -4.33 6.28 15.42
C ASN A 209 -3.23 5.47 14.73
N LEU A 210 -1.98 5.79 15.05
CA LEU A 210 -0.84 5.03 14.55
C LEU A 210 -0.79 3.64 15.18
N ARG A 211 -0.19 2.71 14.44
CA ARG A 211 0.07 1.32 14.81
C ARG A 211 1.56 1.05 14.71
N THR A 212 2.05 0.08 15.47
CA THR A 212 3.40 -0.45 15.33
C THR A 212 3.51 -1.30 14.05
N GLU A 213 4.67 -1.89 13.82
CA GLU A 213 4.96 -2.69 12.62
C GLU A 213 4.09 -3.95 12.50
N ILE A 214 3.46 -4.40 13.59
CA ILE A 214 2.57 -5.57 13.63
C ILE A 214 1.11 -5.27 13.24
N GLY A 215 0.79 -4.02 12.89
CA GLY A 215 -0.58 -3.59 12.54
C GLY A 215 -1.48 -3.38 13.74
#